data_AF-A0A7X3HN06-F1
#
_entry.id   AF-A0A7X3HN06-F1
#
_cell.length_a   1.000
_cell.length_b   1.000
_cell.length_c   1.000
_cell.angle_alpha   90.00
_cell.angle_beta   90.00
_cell.angle_gamma   90.00
#
_symmetry.space_group_name_H-M   'P 1'
#
loop_
_entity.id
_entity.type
_entity.pdbx_description
1 polymer ?
#
loop_
_entity_poly.entity_id
_entity_poly.type
_entity_poly.pdbx_seq_one_letter_code
_entity_poly.pdbx_strand_id
1 'polypeptide(L)'
;MPSHVRLAAVAIAISTIAALSGCATSPSPTVDGPAMASKASKPSWQRVHLGAGAGYDFPVYANHRLDGDLSRIREVILVQHGLQRNGDDYYAAGAELLKTSGRNADEVLLIAPNFPGTPDTAKHFDNMPVWTVQGWIGGEDAVSGPGKGTSSLQVLDDLLAFVTDRKRVPLVKKVTVAGHSGGAQIVHRYAVLNNVDEKVRGTGIDLRYVVANPSSYLYFTPDRPVAPDYKRFAPYSTTVCADYDKYRYGMGDMVAYAKGADGMTLYRRYMQRQVTYMAGSEDNDPNHRVLDKACGAEAEGPTRLQRARAYWRYEKFLAGAAPITAHKTFEVVGVGHDQARMFGSQCGAQAVFDMNPSANSAGAACRPPQQ
;
A
#
# COMPACT_ATOMS: atom_id res chain seq x y z
N MET A 1 -61.79 49.21 4.19
CA MET A 1 -61.98 49.42 2.73
C MET A 1 -61.48 48.18 2.00
N PRO A 2 -62.41 47.33 1.56
CA PRO A 2 -62.15 46.13 0.77
C PRO A 2 -62.45 46.35 -0.72
N SER A 3 -61.92 45.50 -1.61
CA SER A 3 -62.61 45.08 -2.85
C SER A 3 -61.82 43.95 -3.55
N HIS A 4 -62.29 42.70 -3.50
CA HIS A 4 -63.22 42.03 -4.45
C HIS A 4 -62.49 41.57 -5.73
N VAL A 5 -62.10 40.29 -5.88
CA VAL A 5 -62.90 39.08 -6.21
C VAL A 5 -63.60 39.17 -7.59
N ARG A 6 -63.22 38.32 -8.57
CA ARG A 6 -64.04 37.19 -9.12
C ARG A 6 -63.52 36.65 -10.46
N LEU A 7 -63.55 35.31 -10.54
CA LEU A 7 -63.48 34.46 -11.73
C LEU A 7 -64.59 34.78 -12.75
N ALA A 8 -64.34 34.51 -14.03
CA ALA A 8 -65.32 33.89 -14.93
C ALA A 8 -64.62 33.13 -16.07
N ALA A 9 -65.00 31.86 -16.24
CA ALA A 9 -64.67 31.02 -17.38
C ALA A 9 -65.71 31.20 -18.49
N VAL A 10 -65.31 31.10 -19.76
CA VAL A 10 -66.22 30.79 -20.89
C VAL A 10 -65.47 29.91 -21.89
N ALA A 11 -66.09 28.78 -22.23
CA ALA A 11 -65.68 27.81 -23.23
C ALA A 11 -66.20 28.18 -24.63
N ILE A 12 -65.67 27.55 -25.70
CA ILE A 12 -66.39 26.80 -26.76
C ILE A 12 -65.59 26.70 -28.09
N ALA A 13 -65.37 25.44 -28.48
CA ALA A 13 -65.41 24.76 -29.78
C ALA A 13 -64.56 25.15 -31.03
N ILE A 14 -63.75 24.15 -31.44
CA ILE A 14 -63.71 23.39 -32.72
C ILE A 14 -63.81 24.14 -34.06
N SER A 15 -62.79 23.99 -34.92
CA SER A 15 -62.94 23.54 -36.31
C SER A 15 -61.63 23.07 -36.95
N THR A 16 -61.73 21.96 -37.66
CA THR A 16 -60.74 21.16 -38.39
C THR A 16 -60.34 21.76 -39.75
N ILE A 17 -59.07 21.62 -40.15
CA ILE A 17 -58.70 21.43 -41.57
C ILE A 17 -57.63 20.34 -41.65
N ALA A 18 -57.96 19.25 -42.34
CA ALA A 18 -57.02 18.24 -42.80
C ALA A 18 -56.48 18.62 -44.18
N ALA A 19 -55.17 18.50 -44.38
CA ALA A 19 -54.57 18.39 -45.71
C ALA A 19 -53.47 17.33 -45.65
N LEU A 20 -53.73 16.21 -46.33
CA LEU A 20 -52.80 15.13 -46.64
C LEU A 20 -51.97 15.51 -47.87
N SER A 21 -50.67 15.15 -47.83
CA SER A 21 -49.72 14.83 -48.92
C SER A 21 -48.34 15.34 -48.48
N GLY A 22 -47.30 14.56 -48.20
CA GLY A 22 -46.85 13.32 -48.81
C GLY A 22 -45.46 13.60 -49.42
N CYS A 23 -44.39 13.02 -48.85
CA CYS A 23 -43.20 12.49 -49.54
C CYS A 23 -42.06 12.15 -48.56
N ALA A 24 -41.81 10.85 -48.43
CA ALA A 24 -40.56 10.11 -48.18
C ALA A 24 -39.38 10.81 -47.46
N THR A 25 -39.09 10.34 -46.24
CA THR A 25 -37.80 10.48 -45.56
C THR A 25 -36.87 9.32 -45.93
N SER A 26 -35.67 9.64 -46.43
CA SER A 26 -34.56 8.67 -46.59
C SER A 26 -34.01 8.26 -45.21
N PRO A 27 -33.57 7.01 -45.00
CA PRO A 27 -32.95 6.59 -43.75
C PRO A 27 -31.50 7.10 -43.69
N SER A 28 -31.17 7.83 -42.63
CA SER A 28 -29.79 8.18 -42.28
C SER A 28 -29.03 6.93 -41.80
N PRO A 29 -27.73 6.81 -42.08
CA PRO A 29 -26.93 5.65 -41.66
C PRO A 29 -26.71 5.68 -40.15
N THR A 30 -26.96 4.54 -39.50
CA THR A 30 -26.67 4.32 -38.08
C THR A 30 -25.17 4.42 -37.85
N VAL A 31 -24.75 5.43 -37.11
CA VAL A 31 -23.42 5.51 -36.53
C VAL A 31 -23.35 4.47 -35.42
N ASP A 32 -22.54 3.44 -35.63
CA ASP A 32 -22.20 2.46 -34.60
C ASP A 32 -21.67 3.19 -33.36
N GLY A 33 -22.42 3.07 -32.26
CA GLY A 33 -22.00 3.59 -30.97
C GLY A 33 -20.71 2.90 -30.49
N PRO A 34 -19.89 3.58 -29.68
CA PRO A 34 -18.64 2.99 -29.19
C PRO A 34 -18.94 1.69 -28.45
N ALA A 35 -18.31 0.61 -28.90
CA ALA A 35 -18.34 -0.68 -28.22
C ALA A 35 -18.05 -0.44 -26.72
N MET A 36 -19.04 -0.74 -25.88
CA MET A 36 -18.87 -0.75 -24.44
C MET A 36 -17.67 -1.64 -24.12
N ALA A 37 -16.55 -1.03 -23.73
CA ALA A 37 -15.46 -1.77 -23.13
C ALA A 37 -16.03 -2.56 -21.96
N SER A 38 -15.99 -3.89 -22.06
CA SER A 38 -16.31 -4.79 -20.97
C SER A 38 -15.57 -4.30 -19.72
N LYS A 39 -16.32 -3.86 -18.69
CA LYS A 39 -15.71 -3.58 -17.39
C LYS A 39 -15.05 -4.88 -16.95
N ALA A 40 -13.72 -4.88 -16.89
CA ALA A 40 -12.98 -6.02 -16.35
C ALA A 40 -13.62 -6.44 -15.02
N SER A 41 -13.93 -7.72 -14.88
CA SER A 41 -14.50 -8.25 -13.65
C SER A 41 -13.57 -7.96 -12.48
N LYS A 42 -14.11 -7.49 -11.36
CA LYS A 42 -13.30 -7.28 -10.16
C LYS A 42 -12.56 -8.57 -9.78
N PRO A 43 -11.29 -8.49 -9.35
CA PRO A 43 -10.55 -9.65 -8.86
C PRO A 43 -11.32 -10.35 -7.74
N SER A 44 -11.36 -11.68 -7.77
CA SER A 44 -11.85 -12.48 -6.65
C SER A 44 -10.75 -12.69 -5.64
N TRP A 45 -11.09 -12.60 -4.36
CA TRP A 45 -10.19 -12.97 -3.28
C TRP A 45 -10.18 -14.50 -3.09
N GLN A 46 -9.13 -14.99 -2.46
CA GLN A 46 -8.92 -16.38 -2.06
C GLN A 46 -8.69 -16.44 -0.56
N ARG A 47 -9.15 -17.54 0.06
CA ARG A 47 -8.91 -17.85 1.46
C ARG A 47 -7.58 -18.59 1.58
N VAL A 48 -6.69 -18.13 2.45
CA VAL A 48 -5.48 -18.86 2.83
C VAL A 48 -5.52 -19.15 4.32
N HIS A 49 -5.20 -20.39 4.71
CA HIS A 49 -5.06 -20.78 6.10
C HIS A 49 -3.63 -20.56 6.56
N LEU A 50 -3.45 -19.79 7.64
CA LEU A 50 -2.18 -19.29 8.14
C LEU A 50 -1.98 -19.65 9.63
N GLY A 51 -0.74 -19.51 10.10
CA GLY A 51 -0.36 -19.74 11.48
C GLY A 51 -0.12 -21.22 11.83
N ALA A 52 0.34 -21.45 13.05
CA ALA A 52 0.57 -22.78 13.61
C ALA A 52 -0.61 -23.21 14.51
N GLY A 53 -0.69 -24.51 14.81
CA GLY A 53 -1.73 -25.06 15.70
C GLY A 53 -3.12 -24.93 15.09
N ALA A 54 -4.04 -24.24 15.79
CA ALA A 54 -5.39 -23.99 15.29
C ALA A 54 -5.44 -23.04 14.09
N GLY A 55 -4.40 -22.22 13.88
CA GLY A 55 -4.29 -21.28 12.78
C GLY A 55 -5.43 -20.28 12.70
N TYR A 56 -5.52 -19.58 11.57
CA TYR A 56 -6.63 -18.71 11.21
C TYR A 56 -6.67 -18.54 9.70
N ASP A 57 -7.85 -18.21 9.17
CA ASP A 57 -8.00 -17.88 7.76
C ASP A 57 -7.72 -16.41 7.51
N PHE A 58 -7.19 -16.09 6.33
CA PHE A 58 -6.88 -14.73 5.93
C PHE A 58 -7.24 -14.50 4.45
N PRO A 59 -7.75 -13.31 4.06
CA PRO A 59 -8.14 -13.05 2.69
C PRO A 59 -6.99 -12.43 1.90
N VAL A 60 -6.76 -12.96 0.71
CA VAL A 60 -5.77 -12.42 -0.22
C VAL A 60 -6.34 -12.34 -1.63
N TYR A 61 -5.80 -11.47 -2.47
CA TYR A 61 -5.98 -11.55 -3.92
C TYR A 61 -4.71 -12.13 -4.54
N ALA A 62 -4.82 -13.08 -5.46
CA ALA A 62 -3.64 -13.71 -6.05
C ALA A 62 -3.87 -14.13 -7.50
N ASN A 63 -2.80 -14.15 -8.30
CA ASN A 63 -2.83 -14.53 -9.72
C ASN A 63 -2.78 -16.04 -9.96
N HIS A 64 -2.48 -16.81 -8.92
CA HIS A 64 -2.53 -18.27 -8.92
C HIS A 64 -3.47 -18.75 -7.82
N ARG A 65 -4.05 -19.93 -8.00
CA ARG A 65 -4.79 -20.62 -6.94
C ARG A 65 -3.83 -21.03 -5.83
N LEU A 66 -4.06 -20.56 -4.60
CA LEU A 66 -3.18 -20.87 -3.47
C LEU A 66 -3.31 -22.31 -2.95
N ASP A 67 -4.41 -22.99 -3.27
CA ASP A 67 -4.62 -24.42 -3.03
C ASP A 67 -4.18 -25.31 -4.21
N GLY A 68 -3.64 -24.70 -5.27
CA GLY A 68 -3.19 -25.38 -6.48
C GLY A 68 -1.69 -25.72 -6.50
N ASP A 69 -1.19 -26.09 -7.68
CA ASP A 69 0.23 -26.33 -7.90
C ASP A 69 1.00 -25.01 -8.00
N LEU A 70 1.91 -24.78 -7.06
CA LEU A 70 2.82 -23.64 -7.02
C LEU A 70 4.28 -24.04 -7.28
N SER A 71 4.53 -25.25 -7.79
CA SER A 71 5.87 -25.81 -7.97
C SER A 71 6.74 -25.05 -8.97
N ARG A 72 6.12 -24.33 -9.93
CA ARG A 72 6.79 -23.51 -10.94
C ARG A 72 7.17 -22.10 -10.46
N ILE A 73 6.65 -21.66 -9.31
CA ILE A 73 6.88 -20.31 -8.81
C ILE A 73 8.36 -20.13 -8.43
N ARG A 74 8.98 -19.08 -8.96
CA ARG A 74 10.37 -18.68 -8.70
C ARG A 74 10.46 -17.38 -7.90
N GLU A 75 9.48 -16.50 -8.08
CA GLU A 75 9.41 -15.21 -7.39
C GLU A 75 8.02 -14.99 -6.80
N VAL A 76 8.01 -14.39 -5.62
CA VAL A 76 6.79 -13.99 -4.93
C VAL A 76 6.82 -12.48 -4.73
N ILE A 77 5.69 -11.83 -4.98
CA ILE A 77 5.51 -10.39 -4.76
C ILE A 77 4.28 -10.21 -3.87
N LEU A 78 4.50 -9.72 -2.66
CA LEU A 78 3.44 -9.30 -1.75
C LEU A 78 3.22 -7.78 -1.92
N VAL A 79 2.02 -7.36 -2.30
CA VAL A 79 1.68 -5.94 -2.50
C VAL A 79 0.62 -5.51 -1.50
N GLN A 80 1.04 -4.77 -0.48
CA GLN A 80 0.21 -4.33 0.63
C GLN A 80 -0.56 -3.04 0.31
N HIS A 81 -1.89 -3.10 0.47
CA HIS A 81 -2.79 -1.95 0.29
C HIS A 81 -2.56 -0.82 1.28
N GLY A 82 -3.08 0.37 0.94
CA GLY A 82 -3.08 1.55 1.81
C GLY A 82 -4.25 1.58 2.81
N LEU A 83 -4.48 2.77 3.39
CA LEU A 83 -5.51 3.01 4.43
C LEU A 83 -6.93 2.59 4.02
N GLN A 84 -7.24 2.62 2.72
CA GLN A 84 -8.58 2.29 2.19
C GLN A 84 -8.87 0.78 2.21
N ARG A 85 -7.88 -0.07 2.50
CA ARG A 85 -8.02 -1.53 2.54
C ARG A 85 -8.56 -2.10 1.22
N ASN A 86 -8.18 -1.51 0.09
CA ASN A 86 -8.59 -1.88 -1.25
C ASN A 86 -7.57 -2.84 -1.90
N GLY A 87 -7.41 -4.03 -1.32
CA GLY A 87 -6.48 -5.05 -1.83
C GLY A 87 -6.78 -5.48 -3.27
N ASP A 88 -8.04 -5.41 -3.70
CA ASP A 88 -8.46 -5.64 -5.09
C ASP A 88 -7.81 -4.65 -6.06
N ASP A 89 -7.83 -3.35 -5.74
CA ASP A 89 -7.22 -2.31 -6.58
C ASP A 89 -5.69 -2.46 -6.64
N TYR A 90 -5.06 -2.77 -5.49
CA TYR A 90 -3.61 -2.99 -5.41
C TYR A 90 -3.18 -4.23 -6.20
N TYR A 91 -3.96 -5.30 -6.11
CA TYR A 91 -3.77 -6.50 -6.91
C TYR A 91 -3.93 -6.21 -8.40
N ALA A 92 -5.00 -5.51 -8.80
CA ALA A 92 -5.26 -5.19 -10.20
C ALA A 92 -4.12 -4.36 -10.82
N ALA A 93 -3.63 -3.34 -10.09
CA ALA A 93 -2.49 -2.54 -10.53
C ALA A 93 -1.20 -3.37 -10.63
N GLY A 94 -0.94 -4.25 -9.65
CA GLY A 94 0.21 -5.17 -9.69
C GLY A 94 0.12 -6.19 -10.82
N ALA A 95 -1.06 -6.71 -11.11
CA ALA A 95 -1.30 -7.69 -12.18
C ALA A 95 -1.08 -7.06 -13.56
N GLU A 96 -1.52 -5.81 -13.75
CA GLU A 96 -1.24 -5.06 -14.99
C GLU A 96 0.25 -4.77 -15.16
N LEU A 97 0.95 -4.42 -14.07
CA LEU A 97 2.39 -4.21 -14.11
C LEU A 97 3.15 -5.52 -14.39
N LEU A 98 2.73 -6.64 -13.81
CA LEU A 98 3.29 -7.96 -14.12
C LEU A 98 3.09 -8.31 -15.59
N LYS A 99 1.89 -8.09 -16.13
CA LYS A 99 1.56 -8.35 -17.55
C LYS A 99 2.43 -7.53 -18.50
N THR A 100 2.65 -6.26 -18.18
CA THR A 100 3.46 -5.35 -19.01
C THR A 100 4.96 -5.49 -18.79
N SER A 101 5.40 -6.16 -17.72
CA SER A 101 6.82 -6.39 -17.42
C SER A 101 7.56 -7.33 -18.39
N GLY A 102 6.82 -8.08 -19.22
CA GLY A 102 7.38 -9.11 -20.10
C GLY A 102 7.84 -10.37 -19.37
N ARG A 103 7.59 -10.46 -18.07
CA ARG A 103 7.92 -11.64 -17.24
C ARG A 103 6.91 -12.77 -17.47
N ASN A 104 7.36 -14.00 -17.28
CA ASN A 104 6.47 -15.15 -17.30
C ASN A 104 5.59 -15.17 -16.03
N ALA A 105 4.30 -14.92 -16.19
CA ALA A 105 3.34 -14.91 -15.08
C ALA A 105 3.20 -16.27 -14.39
N ASP A 106 3.52 -17.38 -15.07
CA ASP A 106 3.54 -18.74 -14.49
C ASP A 106 4.63 -18.93 -13.44
N GLU A 107 5.68 -18.10 -13.45
CA GLU A 107 6.81 -18.19 -12.52
C GLU A 107 6.75 -17.13 -11.41
N VAL A 108 5.74 -16.25 -11.43
CA VAL A 108 5.58 -15.14 -10.47
C VAL A 108 4.26 -15.30 -9.72
N LEU A 109 4.34 -15.41 -8.40
CA LEU A 109 3.19 -15.39 -7.51
C LEU A 109 3.00 -13.97 -6.96
N LEU A 110 2.03 -13.25 -7.51
CA LEU A 110 1.58 -11.95 -7.02
C LEU A 110 0.45 -12.16 -6.02
N ILE A 111 0.62 -11.65 -4.80
CA ILE A 111 -0.37 -11.71 -3.73
C ILE A 111 -0.59 -10.29 -3.17
N ALA A 112 -1.84 -9.86 -3.05
CA ALA A 112 -2.22 -8.69 -2.29
C ALA A 112 -2.99 -9.13 -1.03
N PRO A 113 -2.34 -9.20 0.15
CA PRO A 113 -3.03 -9.47 1.40
C PRO A 113 -3.98 -8.33 1.76
N ASN A 114 -5.17 -8.66 2.27
CA ASN A 114 -6.15 -7.66 2.65
C ASN A 114 -6.50 -7.74 4.13
N PHE A 115 -5.95 -6.85 4.96
CA PHE A 115 -6.28 -6.81 6.39
C PHE A 115 -7.74 -6.38 6.60
N PRO A 116 -8.61 -7.26 7.15
CA PRO A 116 -9.98 -6.88 7.47
C PRO A 116 -9.99 -5.82 8.58
N GLY A 117 -10.59 -4.66 8.28
CA GLY A 117 -10.83 -3.62 9.29
C GLY A 117 -12.26 -3.68 9.82
N THR A 118 -12.50 -3.11 11.01
CA THR A 118 -13.85 -2.98 11.57
C THR A 118 -14.93 -2.42 10.61
N PRO A 119 -14.65 -1.54 9.62
CA PRO A 119 -15.66 -1.05 8.68
C PRO A 119 -15.93 -1.97 7.48
N ASP A 120 -15.20 -3.09 7.33
CA ASP A 120 -15.14 -3.85 6.08
C ASP A 120 -16.15 -5.01 6.00
N THR A 121 -17.25 -4.94 6.74
CA THR A 121 -18.28 -6.02 6.78
C THR A 121 -18.85 -6.35 5.40
N ALA A 122 -18.94 -5.36 4.50
CA ALA A 122 -19.42 -5.53 3.12
C ALA A 122 -18.45 -6.30 2.20
N LYS A 123 -17.23 -6.61 2.64
CA LYS A 123 -16.26 -7.40 1.85
C LYS A 123 -16.43 -8.91 2.01
N HIS A 124 -17.28 -9.35 2.95
CA HIS A 124 -17.55 -10.77 3.22
C HIS A 124 -16.29 -11.60 3.54
N PHE A 125 -15.35 -10.98 4.27
CA PHE A 125 -14.20 -11.68 4.87
C PHE A 125 -14.64 -12.39 6.16
N ASP A 126 -15.57 -13.32 6.02
CA ASP A 126 -16.22 -13.98 7.14
C ASP A 126 -15.28 -14.98 7.83
N ASN A 127 -15.39 -15.06 9.15
CA ASN A 127 -14.60 -15.95 10.03
C ASN A 127 -13.08 -15.71 9.93
N MET A 128 -12.66 -14.46 9.93
CA MET A 128 -11.26 -14.03 9.85
C MET A 128 -10.91 -13.05 10.98
N PRO A 129 -9.63 -12.86 11.30
CA PRO A 129 -9.22 -11.83 12.27
C PRO A 129 -9.54 -10.44 11.74
N VAL A 130 -9.98 -9.55 12.63
CA VAL A 130 -10.36 -8.18 12.30
C VAL A 130 -9.57 -7.20 13.17
N TRP A 131 -8.97 -6.18 12.54
CA TRP A 131 -8.23 -5.13 13.20
C TRP A 131 -9.06 -3.84 13.30
N THR A 132 -8.62 -2.92 14.17
CA THR A 132 -9.12 -1.54 14.12
C THR A 132 -8.78 -0.90 12.77
N VAL A 133 -9.46 0.19 12.42
CA VAL A 133 -9.32 0.89 11.13
C VAL A 133 -7.86 1.11 10.71
N GLN A 134 -7.00 1.43 11.67
CA GLN A 134 -5.58 1.69 11.47
C GLN A 134 -4.65 0.74 12.23
N GLY A 135 -5.16 -0.14 13.10
CA GLY A 135 -4.32 -0.99 13.94
C GLY A 135 -3.44 -1.94 13.13
N TRP A 136 -3.99 -2.48 12.04
CA TRP A 136 -3.20 -3.31 11.11
C TRP A 136 -1.99 -2.55 10.52
N ILE A 137 -2.08 -1.23 10.27
CA ILE A 137 -0.97 -0.41 9.76
C ILE A 137 0.18 -0.34 10.78
N GLY A 138 -0.18 -0.35 12.06
CA GLY A 138 0.74 -0.27 13.18
C GLY A 138 1.38 -1.60 13.54
N GLY A 139 0.85 -2.75 13.14
CA GLY A 139 1.30 -4.03 13.71
C GLY A 139 0.55 -4.44 14.97
N GLU A 140 -0.59 -3.82 15.25
CA GLU A 140 -1.42 -4.15 16.42
C GLU A 140 -2.11 -5.49 16.26
N ASP A 141 -2.65 -6.00 17.37
CA ASP A 141 -3.36 -7.26 17.43
C ASP A 141 -4.79 -7.14 16.88
N ALA A 142 -5.27 -8.20 16.25
CA ALA A 142 -6.66 -8.32 15.84
C ALA A 142 -7.57 -8.21 17.07
N VAL A 143 -8.59 -7.35 16.98
CA VAL A 143 -9.50 -7.04 18.07
C VAL A 143 -10.69 -8.00 18.16
N SER A 144 -11.01 -8.69 17.06
CA SER A 144 -12.10 -9.66 16.99
C SER A 144 -11.89 -10.71 15.88
N GLY A 145 -12.79 -11.69 15.81
CA GLY A 145 -12.78 -12.78 14.83
C GLY A 145 -11.87 -13.96 15.24
N PRO A 146 -11.94 -15.10 14.51
CA PRO A 146 -10.96 -16.18 14.63
C PRO A 146 -9.55 -15.64 14.42
N GLY A 147 -8.60 -15.96 15.31
CA GLY A 147 -7.27 -15.32 15.31
C GLY A 147 -7.21 -13.96 16.03
N LYS A 148 -8.23 -13.59 16.83
CA LYS A 148 -8.13 -12.46 17.77
C LYS A 148 -6.85 -12.57 18.59
N GLY A 149 -6.13 -11.46 18.76
CA GLY A 149 -4.82 -11.42 19.40
C GLY A 149 -3.64 -11.61 18.44
N THR A 150 -3.89 -11.96 17.17
CA THR A 150 -2.83 -12.04 16.16
C THR A 150 -2.42 -10.64 15.70
N SER A 151 -1.14 -10.30 15.87
CA SER A 151 -0.55 -9.07 15.30
C SER A 151 -0.61 -9.09 13.77
N SER A 152 -0.86 -7.94 13.13
CA SER A 152 -0.75 -7.85 11.67
C SER A 152 0.69 -8.11 11.15
N LEU A 153 1.72 -7.96 12.00
CA LEU A 153 3.09 -8.36 11.65
C LEU A 153 3.25 -9.89 11.66
N GLN A 154 2.55 -10.59 12.57
CA GLN A 154 2.51 -12.05 12.58
C GLN A 154 1.84 -12.60 11.31
N VAL A 155 0.82 -11.91 10.78
CA VAL A 155 0.22 -12.29 9.48
C VAL A 155 1.25 -12.24 8.35
N LEU A 156 2.15 -11.24 8.35
CA LEU A 156 3.22 -11.16 7.35
C LEU A 156 4.26 -12.27 7.56
N ASP A 157 4.59 -12.63 8.81
CA ASP A 157 5.43 -13.80 9.10
C ASP A 157 4.82 -15.09 8.55
N ASP A 158 3.53 -15.30 8.77
CA ASP A 158 2.83 -16.52 8.34
C ASP A 158 2.66 -16.57 6.81
N LEU A 159 2.42 -15.43 6.15
CA LEU A 159 2.44 -15.33 4.69
C LEU A 159 3.84 -15.61 4.12
N LEU A 160 4.91 -15.07 4.74
CA LEU A 160 6.27 -15.40 4.34
C LEU A 160 6.56 -16.89 4.52
N ALA A 161 6.15 -17.49 5.64
CA ALA A 161 6.29 -18.92 5.85
C ALA A 161 5.56 -19.74 4.78
N PHE A 162 4.32 -19.35 4.42
CA PHE A 162 3.54 -20.00 3.37
C PHE A 162 4.25 -19.95 2.00
N VAL A 163 4.76 -18.78 1.61
CA VAL A 163 5.39 -18.56 0.29
C VAL A 163 6.89 -18.87 0.26
N THR A 164 7.45 -19.43 1.33
CA THR A 164 8.84 -19.91 1.39
C THR A 164 8.95 -21.38 1.83
N ASP A 165 7.83 -22.06 2.04
CA ASP A 165 7.78 -23.50 2.30
C ASP A 165 8.24 -24.28 1.06
N ARG A 166 9.46 -24.80 1.08
CA ARG A 166 10.08 -25.57 0.00
C ARG A 166 9.26 -26.78 -0.46
N LYS A 167 8.33 -27.29 0.36
CA LYS A 167 7.42 -28.38 -0.05
C LYS A 167 6.32 -27.89 -1.00
N ARG A 168 5.90 -26.63 -0.88
CA ARG A 168 4.88 -26.00 -1.73
C ARG A 168 5.50 -25.26 -2.91
N VAL A 169 6.58 -24.53 -2.65
CA VAL A 169 7.23 -23.63 -3.60
C VAL A 169 8.74 -23.94 -3.71
N PRO A 170 9.12 -25.13 -4.18
CA PRO A 170 10.51 -25.60 -4.19
C PRO A 170 11.47 -24.67 -4.95
N LEU A 171 10.97 -23.98 -5.98
CA LEU A 171 11.77 -23.14 -6.87
C LEU A 171 11.86 -21.66 -6.45
N VAL A 172 11.18 -21.24 -5.38
CA VAL A 172 11.25 -19.84 -4.94
C VAL A 172 12.68 -19.47 -4.54
N LYS A 173 13.14 -18.35 -5.12
CA LYS A 173 14.44 -17.73 -4.88
C LYS A 173 14.35 -16.26 -4.50
N LYS A 174 13.20 -15.62 -4.72
CA LYS A 174 13.01 -14.21 -4.43
C LYS A 174 11.63 -13.93 -3.85
N VAL A 175 11.58 -13.08 -2.83
CA VAL A 175 10.34 -12.55 -2.25
C VAL A 175 10.47 -11.04 -2.10
N THR A 176 9.52 -10.31 -2.68
CA THR A 176 9.41 -8.86 -2.54
C THR A 176 8.20 -8.54 -1.69
N VAL A 177 8.36 -7.75 -0.63
CA VAL A 177 7.25 -7.22 0.17
C VAL A 177 7.16 -5.71 -0.06
N ALA A 178 6.17 -5.29 -0.83
CA ALA A 178 5.97 -3.91 -1.25
C ALA A 178 4.72 -3.30 -0.62
N GLY A 179 4.76 -2.03 -0.27
CA GLY A 179 3.60 -1.31 0.26
C GLY A 179 3.61 0.16 -0.14
N HIS A 180 2.42 0.75 -0.28
CA HIS A 180 2.23 2.19 -0.50
C HIS A 180 1.35 2.80 0.60
N SER A 181 1.64 4.04 1.02
CA SER A 181 0.82 4.75 2.02
C SER A 181 0.75 3.99 3.36
N GLY A 182 -0.45 3.64 3.85
CA GLY A 182 -0.63 2.75 5.01
C GLY A 182 0.04 1.37 4.83
N GLY A 183 0.14 0.87 3.61
CA GLY A 183 0.85 -0.37 3.32
C GLY A 183 2.36 -0.21 3.45
N ALA A 184 2.91 0.93 3.02
CA ALA A 184 4.33 1.23 3.18
C ALA A 184 4.71 1.37 4.66
N GLN A 185 3.80 1.89 5.46
CA GLN A 185 3.97 2.02 6.91
C GLN A 185 4.12 0.65 7.61
N ILE A 186 3.22 -0.31 7.34
CA ILE A 186 3.37 -1.66 7.91
C ILE A 186 4.59 -2.39 7.30
N VAL A 187 4.87 -2.24 6.00
CA VAL A 187 6.05 -2.87 5.37
C VAL A 187 7.35 -2.33 5.96
N HIS A 188 7.44 -1.02 6.22
CA HIS A 188 8.59 -0.43 6.90
C HIS A 188 8.75 -0.98 8.32
N ARG A 189 7.67 -0.95 9.12
CA ARG A 189 7.69 -1.52 10.49
C ARG A 189 8.03 -2.99 10.49
N TYR A 190 7.48 -3.76 9.55
CA TYR A 190 7.78 -5.17 9.40
C TYR A 190 9.25 -5.41 9.05
N ALA A 191 9.78 -4.66 8.08
CA ALA A 191 11.19 -4.72 7.70
C ALA A 191 12.11 -4.33 8.87
N VAL A 192 11.67 -3.51 9.83
CA VAL A 192 12.41 -3.21 11.06
C VAL A 192 12.29 -4.32 12.11
N LEU A 193 11.07 -4.80 12.36
CA LEU A 193 10.74 -5.54 13.58
C LEU A 193 10.79 -7.06 13.43
N ASN A 194 10.64 -7.58 12.20
CA ASN A 194 10.46 -9.01 12.03
C ASN A 194 11.69 -9.82 12.45
N ASN A 195 11.46 -11.04 12.90
CA ASN A 195 12.50 -11.99 13.32
C ASN A 195 12.71 -13.14 12.31
N VAL A 196 12.14 -13.02 11.11
CA VAL A 196 12.15 -14.09 10.11
C VAL A 196 13.08 -13.81 8.94
N ASP A 197 13.44 -12.55 8.67
CA ASP A 197 14.26 -12.15 7.52
C ASP A 197 15.58 -12.93 7.44
N GLU A 198 16.37 -12.92 8.53
CA GLU A 198 17.67 -13.57 8.54
C GLU A 198 17.56 -15.08 8.31
N LYS A 199 16.49 -15.71 8.85
CA LYS A 199 16.19 -17.12 8.64
C LYS A 199 15.81 -17.40 7.18
N VAL A 200 14.92 -16.60 6.59
CA VAL A 200 14.48 -16.76 5.19
C VAL A 200 15.68 -16.60 4.26
N ARG A 201 16.49 -15.55 4.43
CA ARG A 201 17.70 -15.32 3.63
C ARG A 201 18.74 -16.42 3.80
N GLY A 202 18.89 -16.98 5.00
CA GLY A 202 19.74 -18.13 5.28
C GLY A 202 19.39 -19.38 4.45
N THR A 203 18.17 -19.47 3.90
CA THR A 203 17.76 -20.55 2.97
C THR A 203 18.09 -20.28 1.49
N GLY A 204 18.81 -19.20 1.20
CA GLY A 204 19.15 -18.76 -0.16
C GLY A 204 17.98 -18.11 -0.91
N ILE A 205 17.02 -17.54 -0.19
CA ILE A 205 15.94 -16.72 -0.75
C ILE A 205 16.32 -15.24 -0.59
N ASP A 206 16.29 -14.50 -1.69
CA ASP A 206 16.45 -13.05 -1.69
C ASP A 206 15.16 -12.39 -1.18
N LEU A 207 15.18 -11.87 0.04
CA LEU A 207 14.05 -11.16 0.66
C LEU A 207 14.32 -9.65 0.65
N ARG A 208 13.40 -8.89 0.07
CA ARG A 208 13.50 -7.43 -0.06
C ARG A 208 12.19 -6.72 0.24
N TYR A 209 12.30 -5.45 0.62
CA TYR A 209 11.18 -4.59 0.99
C TYR A 209 11.13 -3.34 0.12
N VAL A 210 9.93 -2.92 -0.30
CA VAL A 210 9.70 -1.68 -1.04
C VAL A 210 8.71 -0.81 -0.28
N VAL A 211 9.17 0.37 0.14
CA VAL A 211 8.43 1.30 1.01
C VAL A 211 8.15 2.58 0.23
N ALA A 212 6.91 2.76 -0.23
CA ALA A 212 6.51 3.90 -1.07
C ALA A 212 5.54 4.86 -0.36
N ASN A 213 5.92 6.14 -0.24
CA ASN A 213 5.06 7.19 0.35
C ASN A 213 4.41 6.83 1.71
N PRO A 214 5.11 6.23 2.70
CA PRO A 214 4.52 6.03 4.01
C PRO A 214 4.21 7.39 4.63
N SER A 215 3.17 7.43 5.47
CA SER A 215 2.80 8.67 6.14
C SER A 215 3.65 8.98 7.36
N SER A 216 4.35 8.01 7.92
CA SER A 216 5.21 8.12 9.09
C SER A 216 6.21 6.97 9.08
N TYR A 217 7.32 7.13 9.79
CA TYR A 217 8.39 6.15 9.91
C TYR A 217 8.65 5.82 11.38
N LEU A 218 9.17 4.62 11.63
CA LEU A 218 9.61 4.21 12.96
C LEU A 218 11.06 4.67 13.18
N TYR A 219 11.27 5.55 14.15
CA TYR A 219 12.60 6.00 14.54
C TYR A 219 13.18 5.10 15.63
N PHE A 220 14.50 4.90 15.61
CA PHE A 220 15.24 4.03 16.54
C PHE A 220 15.72 4.75 17.80
N THR A 221 15.66 6.07 17.81
CA THR A 221 16.09 6.96 18.88
C THR A 221 15.05 8.06 19.08
N PRO A 222 15.08 8.78 20.23
CA PRO A 222 14.24 9.95 20.47
C PRO A 222 14.53 11.16 19.56
N ASP A 223 15.48 11.06 18.63
CA ASP A 223 15.83 12.17 17.77
C ASP A 223 14.82 12.35 16.64
N ARG A 224 14.48 13.60 16.33
CA ARG A 224 13.59 13.98 15.22
C ARG A 224 14.23 15.08 14.38
N PRO A 225 13.87 15.21 13.09
CA PRO A 225 14.41 16.25 12.22
C PRO A 225 14.05 17.65 12.72
N VAL A 226 15.02 18.56 12.72
CA VAL A 226 14.88 19.92 13.23
C VAL A 226 14.52 20.89 12.11
N ALA A 227 13.39 21.57 12.24
CA ALA A 227 12.95 22.63 11.33
C ALA A 227 13.90 23.86 11.37
N PRO A 228 13.93 24.70 10.31
CA PRO A 228 13.12 24.63 9.09
C PRO A 228 13.72 23.78 7.97
N ASP A 229 15.01 23.43 8.05
CA ASP A 229 15.69 22.68 6.98
C ASP A 229 15.50 21.16 7.05
N TYR A 230 15.15 20.63 8.23
CA TYR A 230 14.97 19.19 8.50
C TYR A 230 16.21 18.34 8.14
N LYS A 231 17.41 18.94 8.24
CA LYS A 231 18.68 18.28 7.92
C LYS A 231 19.44 17.80 9.16
N ARG A 232 19.17 18.40 10.32
CA ARG A 232 19.76 18.04 11.62
C ARG A 232 18.78 17.27 12.48
N PHE A 233 19.28 16.51 13.44
CA PHE A 233 18.51 15.67 14.36
C PHE A 233 18.86 16.02 15.80
N ALA A 234 17.84 16.08 16.66
CA ALA A 234 17.98 16.28 18.10
C ALA A 234 16.78 15.66 18.83
N PRO A 235 16.88 15.41 20.15
CA PRO A 235 15.73 14.95 20.93
C PRO A 235 14.54 15.88 20.78
N TYR A 236 13.36 15.32 20.50
CA TYR A 236 12.16 16.13 20.31
C TYR A 236 11.54 16.55 21.65
N SER A 237 10.87 17.70 21.66
CA SER A 237 10.27 18.25 22.87
C SER A 237 9.02 17.48 23.29
N THR A 238 9.07 16.82 24.44
CA THR A 238 7.91 16.16 25.07
C THR A 238 6.83 17.15 25.49
N THR A 239 7.18 18.43 25.69
CA THR A 239 6.21 19.51 25.94
C THR A 239 5.37 19.80 24.69
N VAL A 240 5.93 19.63 23.48
CA VAL A 240 5.21 19.81 22.21
C VAL A 240 4.38 18.58 21.88
N CYS A 241 4.93 17.39 22.06
CA CYS A 241 4.23 16.13 21.84
C CYS A 241 4.76 15.09 22.82
N ALA A 242 4.01 14.81 23.88
CA ALA A 242 4.45 13.86 24.91
C ALA A 242 4.66 12.44 24.37
N ASP A 243 3.92 12.09 23.32
CA ASP A 243 3.82 10.74 22.78
C ASP A 243 4.63 10.53 21.48
N TYR A 244 5.50 11.47 21.12
CA TYR A 244 6.22 11.43 19.83
C TYR A 244 7.12 10.21 19.67
N ASP A 245 7.58 9.65 20.79
CA ASP A 245 8.45 8.48 20.81
C ASP A 245 7.71 7.18 21.16
N LYS A 246 6.37 7.23 21.29
CA LYS A 246 5.56 6.00 21.38
C LYS A 246 5.55 5.27 20.06
N TYR A 247 5.29 3.97 20.16
CA TYR A 247 5.25 3.05 19.03
C TYR A 247 4.32 3.53 17.93
N ARG A 248 4.70 3.17 16.70
CA ARG A 248 4.38 3.79 15.40
C ARG A 248 5.39 4.87 14.97
N TYR A 249 5.92 5.66 15.90
CA TYR A 249 6.84 6.77 15.62
C TYR A 249 8.22 6.60 16.29
N GLY A 250 8.27 5.94 17.45
CA GLY A 250 9.50 5.65 18.20
C GLY A 250 9.45 4.31 18.93
N MET A 251 10.35 4.13 19.90
CA MET A 251 10.58 2.84 20.58
C MET A 251 9.86 2.68 21.93
N GLY A 252 9.13 3.69 22.39
CA GLY A 252 8.29 3.61 23.59
C GLY A 252 7.02 2.78 23.36
N ASP A 253 6.51 2.09 24.38
CA ASP A 253 5.23 1.37 24.33
C ASP A 253 5.05 0.44 23.11
N MET A 254 6.09 -0.31 22.76
CA MET A 254 6.09 -1.26 21.63
C MET A 254 4.91 -2.25 21.70
N VAL A 255 4.33 -2.57 20.53
CA VAL A 255 3.36 -3.68 20.39
C VAL A 255 3.92 -4.99 20.93
N ALA A 256 3.03 -5.88 21.36
CA ALA A 256 3.40 -7.19 21.92
C ALA A 256 4.40 -7.97 21.04
N TYR A 257 4.21 -7.92 19.71
CA TYR A 257 5.12 -8.52 18.71
C TYR A 257 6.59 -8.15 18.89
N ALA A 258 6.88 -6.92 19.32
CA ALA A 258 8.23 -6.37 19.47
C ALA A 258 8.51 -5.86 20.89
N LYS A 259 7.78 -6.39 21.89
CA LYS A 259 7.90 -5.94 23.27
C LYS A 259 9.33 -6.13 23.79
N GLY A 260 9.91 -5.07 24.33
CA GLY A 260 11.28 -5.08 24.88
C GLY A 260 12.39 -5.02 23.82
N ALA A 261 12.06 -4.77 22.55
CA ALA A 261 13.07 -4.56 21.52
C ALA A 261 13.91 -3.31 21.80
N ASP A 262 15.21 -3.40 21.56
CA ASP A 262 16.15 -2.29 21.67
C ASP A 262 16.33 -1.60 20.30
N GLY A 263 16.19 -0.27 20.28
CA GLY A 263 16.21 0.52 19.04
C GLY A 263 17.50 0.36 18.23
N MET A 264 18.67 0.42 18.88
CA MET A 264 19.94 0.30 18.15
C MET A 264 20.24 -1.13 17.70
N THR A 265 19.75 -2.13 18.42
CA THR A 265 19.79 -3.52 17.99
C THR A 265 18.92 -3.74 16.74
N LEU A 266 17.71 -3.19 16.73
CA LEU A 266 16.84 -3.20 15.54
C LEU A 266 17.50 -2.47 14.37
N TYR A 267 18.05 -1.27 14.59
CA TYR A 267 18.75 -0.50 13.56
C TYR A 267 19.87 -1.30 12.89
N ARG A 268 20.77 -1.91 13.68
CA ARG A 268 21.91 -2.67 13.12
C ARG A 268 21.46 -3.83 12.24
N ARG A 269 20.40 -4.55 12.64
CA ARG A 269 19.79 -5.61 11.81
C ARG A 269 19.16 -5.02 10.55
N TYR A 270 18.40 -3.94 10.73
CA TYR A 270 17.67 -3.28 9.66
C TYR A 270 18.59 -2.84 8.52
N MET A 271 19.73 -2.23 8.84
CA MET A 271 20.71 -1.76 7.83
C MET A 271 21.32 -2.88 6.96
N GLN A 272 21.23 -4.14 7.39
CA GLN A 272 21.68 -5.31 6.63
C GLN A 272 20.57 -5.90 5.73
N ARG A 273 19.35 -5.39 5.81
CA ARG A 273 18.19 -5.84 5.02
C ARG A 273 18.09 -5.03 3.73
N GLN A 274 17.54 -5.65 2.69
CA GLN A 274 17.36 -4.99 1.41
C GLN A 274 16.08 -4.16 1.41
N VAL A 275 16.19 -2.85 1.58
CA VAL A 275 15.05 -1.93 1.58
C VAL A 275 15.19 -0.91 0.46
N THR A 276 14.16 -0.77 -0.37
CA THR A 276 14.06 0.32 -1.34
C THR A 276 12.97 1.29 -0.91
N TYR A 277 13.36 2.52 -0.60
CA TYR A 277 12.45 3.62 -0.34
C TYR A 277 12.13 4.41 -1.59
N MET A 278 10.88 4.83 -1.68
CA MET A 278 10.39 5.67 -2.77
C MET A 278 9.48 6.77 -2.22
N ALA A 279 9.71 8.00 -2.67
CA ALA A 279 8.84 9.14 -2.37
C ALA A 279 8.45 9.88 -3.66
N GLY A 280 7.18 10.15 -3.88
CA GLY A 280 6.72 10.98 -4.98
C GLY A 280 7.14 12.44 -4.77
N SER A 281 7.68 13.11 -5.80
CA SER A 281 8.09 14.52 -5.70
C SER A 281 6.91 15.47 -5.45
N GLU A 282 5.69 15.03 -5.77
CA GLU A 282 4.45 15.77 -5.57
C GLU A 282 3.62 15.26 -4.36
N ASP A 283 4.15 14.33 -3.55
CA ASP A 283 3.52 13.94 -2.28
C ASP A 283 3.92 14.93 -1.16
N ASN A 284 3.65 16.21 -1.45
CA ASN A 284 4.17 17.38 -0.76
C ASN A 284 3.07 18.32 -0.21
N ASP A 285 1.81 17.87 -0.20
CA ASP A 285 0.69 18.61 0.38
C ASP A 285 0.57 18.35 1.89
N PRO A 286 0.82 19.36 2.76
CA PRO A 286 0.69 19.20 4.20
C PRO A 286 -0.77 19.04 4.65
N ASN A 287 -1.76 19.39 3.83
CA ASN A 287 -3.18 19.29 4.13
C ASN A 287 -3.84 18.06 3.52
N HIS A 288 -3.04 17.14 2.96
CA HIS A 288 -3.56 15.97 2.27
C HIS A 288 -4.47 15.13 3.21
N ARG A 289 -5.70 14.85 2.78
CA ARG A 289 -6.78 14.23 3.59
C ARG A 289 -6.40 12.98 4.39
N VAL A 290 -5.54 12.13 3.84
CA VAL A 290 -5.10 10.87 4.46
C VAL A 290 -3.67 10.92 5.02
N LEU A 291 -3.13 12.12 5.25
CA LEU A 291 -1.85 12.29 5.95
C LEU A 291 -2.05 12.01 7.45
N ASP A 292 -1.12 11.28 8.04
CA ASP A 292 -1.05 11.09 9.49
C ASP A 292 -0.73 12.43 10.15
N LYS A 293 -1.71 12.93 10.92
CA LYS A 293 -1.69 14.19 11.66
C LYS A 293 -1.49 14.03 13.15
N ALA A 294 -1.19 12.81 13.62
CA ALA A 294 -0.78 12.63 15.01
C ALA A 294 0.51 13.40 15.28
N CYS A 295 0.67 13.93 16.49
CA CYS A 295 1.80 14.81 16.79
C CYS A 295 3.16 14.11 16.62
N GLY A 296 3.23 12.78 16.84
CA GLY A 296 4.44 12.00 16.58
C GLY A 296 4.81 11.95 15.10
N ALA A 297 3.83 11.89 14.20
CA ALA A 297 4.04 11.96 12.76
C ALA A 297 4.45 13.39 12.31
N GLU A 298 3.82 14.41 12.90
CA GLU A 298 4.17 15.81 12.61
C GLU A 298 5.59 16.17 13.08
N ALA A 299 6.13 15.49 14.10
CA ALA A 299 7.52 15.61 14.52
C ALA A 299 8.52 15.16 13.43
N GLU A 300 8.09 14.35 12.46
CA GLU A 300 8.91 13.91 11.33
C GLU A 300 8.93 14.92 10.16
N GLY A 301 8.01 15.89 10.18
CA GLY A 301 7.88 16.93 9.15
C GLY A 301 6.46 17.06 8.57
N PRO A 302 6.22 18.10 7.75
CA PRO A 302 4.88 18.51 7.33
C PRO A 302 4.25 17.66 6.22
N THR A 303 5.04 16.91 5.44
CA THR A 303 4.58 16.21 4.22
C THR A 303 5.24 14.84 4.09
N ARG A 304 4.67 13.89 3.34
CA ARG A 304 5.30 12.57 3.17
C ARG A 304 6.65 12.65 2.49
N LEU A 305 6.81 13.51 1.48
CA LEU A 305 8.09 13.76 0.85
C LEU A 305 9.13 14.29 1.85
N GLN A 306 8.75 15.24 2.71
CA GLN A 306 9.67 15.77 3.72
C GLN A 306 10.02 14.72 4.79
N ARG A 307 9.05 13.92 5.24
CA ARG A 307 9.26 12.81 6.19
C ARG A 307 10.21 11.77 5.60
N ALA A 308 10.04 11.41 4.32
CA ALA A 308 10.93 10.48 3.62
C ALA A 308 12.37 11.00 3.55
N ARG A 309 12.55 12.25 3.09
CA ARG A 309 13.87 12.89 3.03
C ARG A 309 14.54 12.96 4.40
N ALA A 310 13.79 13.30 5.44
CA ALA A 310 14.30 13.31 6.81
C ALA A 310 14.72 11.90 7.25
N TYR A 311 13.89 10.88 7.03
CA TYR A 311 14.22 9.51 7.43
C TYR A 311 15.49 8.97 6.74
N TRP A 312 15.69 9.26 5.46
CA TRP A 312 16.91 8.86 4.75
C TRP A 312 18.17 9.56 5.26
N ARG A 313 18.05 10.80 5.76
CA ARG A 313 19.15 11.48 6.46
C ARG A 313 19.34 10.91 7.86
N TYR A 314 18.27 10.52 8.53
CA TYR A 314 18.32 9.91 9.85
C TYR A 314 19.10 8.60 9.84
N GLU A 315 18.88 7.73 8.85
CA GLU A 315 19.67 6.50 8.70
C GLU A 315 21.18 6.79 8.56
N LYS A 316 21.55 7.85 7.82
CA LYS A 316 22.94 8.30 7.67
C LYS A 316 23.49 8.92 8.95
N PHE A 317 22.67 9.69 9.66
CA PHE A 317 23.02 10.27 10.95
C PHE A 317 23.39 9.18 11.96
N LEU A 318 22.61 8.10 12.04
CA LEU A 318 22.90 6.97 12.92
C LEU A 318 24.14 6.16 12.46
N ALA A 319 24.40 6.07 11.16
CA ALA A 319 25.53 5.31 10.63
C ALA A 319 26.89 5.97 10.87
N GLY A 320 26.93 7.30 11.07
CA GLY A 320 28.17 8.05 11.22
C GLY A 320 29.07 7.94 9.98
N ALA A 321 30.38 7.71 10.21
CA ALA A 321 31.41 7.77 9.16
C ALA A 321 31.52 6.53 8.25
N ALA A 322 30.78 5.44 8.51
CA ALA A 322 30.90 4.19 7.76
C ALA A 322 29.54 3.53 7.45
N PRO A 323 28.74 4.10 6.53
CA PRO A 323 27.45 3.52 6.17
C PRO A 323 27.64 2.31 5.24
N ILE A 324 27.63 1.09 5.79
CA ILE A 324 27.30 -0.09 5.01
C ILE A 324 25.78 -0.28 5.11
N THR A 325 25.06 0.23 4.10
CA THR A 325 23.62 0.02 3.96
C THR A 325 23.30 -0.65 2.64
N ALA A 326 22.40 -1.63 2.67
CA ALA A 326 21.79 -2.18 1.46
C ALA A 326 20.58 -1.34 0.98
N HIS A 327 20.28 -0.23 1.67
CA HIS A 327 19.11 0.58 1.36
C HIS A 327 19.32 1.42 0.10
N LYS A 328 18.26 1.50 -0.71
CA LYS A 328 18.17 2.37 -1.89
C LYS A 328 17.07 3.38 -1.66
N THR A 329 17.25 4.58 -2.18
CA THR A 329 16.31 5.70 -1.99
C THR A 329 16.07 6.40 -3.31
N PHE A 330 14.81 6.58 -3.69
CA PHE A 330 14.44 7.24 -4.93
C PHE A 330 13.33 8.27 -4.70
N GLU A 331 13.44 9.41 -5.40
CA GLU A 331 12.30 10.29 -5.65
C GLU A 331 11.69 9.98 -7.01
N VAL A 332 10.38 9.79 -7.07
CA VAL A 332 9.62 9.56 -8.30
C VAL A 332 9.11 10.91 -8.81
N VAL A 333 9.61 11.34 -9.97
CA VAL A 333 9.38 12.69 -10.49
C VAL A 333 7.95 12.84 -11.00
N GLY A 334 7.25 13.89 -10.56
CA GLY A 334 5.91 14.26 -11.02
C GLY A 334 4.79 13.33 -10.53
N VAL A 335 5.07 12.50 -9.53
CA VAL A 335 4.10 11.58 -8.91
C VAL A 335 3.80 12.04 -7.48
N GLY A 336 2.53 12.05 -7.13
CA GLY A 336 2.03 12.34 -5.77
C GLY A 336 1.68 11.06 -5.01
N HIS A 337 0.56 11.09 -4.29
CA HIS A 337 0.11 9.98 -3.45
C HIS A 337 -0.69 8.90 -4.20
N ASP A 338 -0.10 8.31 -5.25
CA ASP A 338 -0.76 7.37 -6.17
C ASP A 338 0.00 6.03 -6.27
N GLN A 339 -0.62 4.92 -5.84
CA GLN A 339 0.09 3.63 -5.79
C GLN A 339 0.48 3.11 -7.18
N ALA A 340 -0.40 3.27 -8.18
CA ALA A 340 -0.20 2.69 -9.50
C ALA A 340 0.93 3.44 -10.22
N ARG A 341 0.98 4.77 -10.09
CA ARG A 341 2.08 5.58 -10.65
C ARG A 341 3.39 5.40 -9.88
N MET A 342 3.34 5.18 -8.56
CA MET A 342 4.54 4.91 -7.77
C MET A 342 5.17 3.57 -8.16
N PHE A 343 4.41 2.47 -8.13
CA PHE A 343 4.94 1.16 -8.51
C PHE A 343 5.15 1.01 -10.02
N GLY A 344 4.38 1.70 -10.86
CA GLY A 344 4.59 1.74 -12.31
C GLY A 344 5.70 2.68 -12.77
N SER A 345 6.34 3.44 -11.87
CA SER A 345 7.52 4.24 -12.20
C SER A 345 8.72 3.37 -12.61
N GLN A 346 9.73 3.96 -13.23
CA GLN A 346 10.92 3.22 -13.69
C GLN A 346 11.60 2.46 -12.53
N CYS A 347 11.86 3.14 -11.42
CA CYS A 347 12.44 2.51 -10.23
C CYS A 347 11.43 1.65 -9.46
N GLY A 348 10.13 1.96 -9.48
CA GLY A 348 9.10 1.15 -8.85
C GLY A 348 8.95 -0.22 -9.50
N ALA A 349 8.85 -0.24 -10.83
CA ALA A 349 8.71 -1.48 -11.58
C ALA A 349 9.97 -2.35 -11.46
N GLN A 350 11.15 -1.71 -11.42
CA GLN A 350 12.40 -2.39 -11.13
C GLN A 350 12.45 -2.94 -9.70
N ALA A 351 12.09 -2.14 -8.69
CA ALA A 351 12.19 -2.55 -7.29
C ALA A 351 11.18 -3.63 -6.91
N VAL A 352 9.96 -3.56 -7.46
CA VAL A 352 8.89 -4.50 -7.13
C VAL A 352 8.93 -5.75 -8.01
N PHE A 353 9.14 -5.58 -9.33
CA PHE A 353 9.00 -6.65 -10.33
C PHE A 353 10.31 -6.96 -11.07
N ASP A 354 11.47 -6.44 -10.66
CA ASP A 354 12.73 -6.57 -11.44
C ASP A 354 12.58 -6.22 -12.93
N MET A 355 11.62 -5.36 -13.26
CA MET A 355 11.41 -4.94 -14.63
C MET A 355 12.65 -4.17 -15.09
N ASN A 356 13.14 -4.48 -16.28
CA ASN A 356 14.25 -3.75 -16.87
C ASN A 356 13.83 -2.27 -17.06
N PRO A 357 14.54 -1.29 -16.49
CA PRO A 357 14.18 0.12 -16.64
C PRO A 357 14.03 0.57 -18.09
N SER A 358 14.79 0.01 -19.03
CA SER A 358 14.68 0.33 -20.45
C SER A 358 13.37 -0.15 -21.09
N ALA A 359 12.74 -1.17 -20.51
CA ALA A 359 11.43 -1.67 -20.94
C ALA A 359 10.27 -0.84 -20.39
N ASN A 360 10.50 0.06 -19.43
CA ASN A 360 9.49 0.92 -18.80
C ASN A 360 9.74 2.41 -19.08
N SER A 361 10.03 2.78 -20.32
CA SER A 361 10.32 4.18 -20.70
C SER A 361 9.13 5.12 -20.48
N ALA A 362 7.90 4.61 -20.48
CA ALA A 362 6.68 5.37 -20.19
C ALA A 362 6.43 5.60 -18.69
N GLY A 363 7.07 4.82 -17.82
CA GLY A 363 6.99 5.00 -16.37
C GLY A 363 7.61 6.33 -15.92
N ALA A 364 7.09 6.91 -14.84
CA ALA A 364 7.65 8.12 -14.27
C ALA A 364 9.15 7.95 -13.96
N ALA A 365 9.95 8.96 -14.32
CA ALA A 365 11.38 8.96 -14.09
C ALA A 365 11.69 8.97 -12.59
N CYS A 366 12.80 8.34 -12.21
CA CYS A 366 13.30 8.36 -10.84
C CYS A 366 14.63 9.09 -10.74
N ARG A 367 14.84 9.77 -9.63
CA ARG A 367 16.10 10.46 -9.33
C ARG A 367 16.59 10.13 -7.91
N PRO A 368 17.88 10.31 -7.62
CA PRO A 368 18.36 10.30 -6.25
C PRO A 368 17.65 11.37 -5.39
N PRO A 369 17.56 11.18 -4.06
CA PRO A 369 16.96 12.16 -3.16
C PRO A 369 17.61 13.54 -3.27
N GLN A 370 16.80 14.59 -3.18
CA GLN A 370 17.33 15.94 -3.12
C GLN A 370 17.97 16.21 -1.74
N GLN A 371 19.18 16.79 -1.77
CA GLN A 371 20.00 17.03 -0.57
C GLN A 371 19.47 18.14 0.35
#